data_AF-A0A8E2U9W2-F1
#
_entry.id   AF-A0A8E2U9W2-F1
#
_cell.length_a   1.000
_cell.length_b   1.000
_cell.length_c   1.000
_cell.angle_alpha   90.00
_cell.angle_beta   90.00
_cell.angle_gamma   90.00
#
_symmetry.space_group_name_H-M   'P 1'
#
loop_
_entity.id
_entity.type
_entity.pdbx_description
1 polymer ?
#
loop_
_entity_poly.entity_id
_entity_poly.type
_entity_poly.pdbx_seq_one_letter_code
_entity_poly.pdbx_strand_id
1 'polypeptide(L)'
;MCKKNGAKTKKETRELLSDLNKKINSNNISEKQKAKDLLFVHKKITNKLLVWSLKLFILFLIDIFLLITVITLFITNMFLDNNTLVWIIISLSLLILVKFTYMNWFSKNLFYKKIVVFNFKSKVDKHKFQAYREISFTPIWFWIFFVGANFIVAVIINYQIQGILLAYGKGNKWNGPGIFTFWAISRAMLDMMLLPSFLNAFGKIAEKDKAVESNYVKLIKDQYFSNKSLFEDVEFEENYLNLKFNKNNFSSRNGLFIFVNKDDLTRPDQSRMIEINKEILECYKEIWESYIDLLENRMKAKFNKTTVHTLYWLERIYDKIFLDLFDI
;
A
#
# COMPACT_ATOMS: atom_id res chain seq x y z
N MET A 1 -12.86 10.24 -1.51
CA MET A 1 -14.19 10.77 -1.88
C MET A 1 -14.64 11.94 -1.00
N CYS A 2 -14.22 12.06 0.27
CA CYS A 2 -14.60 13.18 1.12
C CYS A 2 -13.39 14.01 1.58
N LYS A 3 -13.13 15.14 0.92
CA LYS A 3 -12.25 16.24 1.38
C LYS A 3 -13.03 17.54 1.25
N LYS A 4 -13.52 18.13 2.34
CA LYS A 4 -14.17 19.48 2.47
C LYS A 4 -15.17 19.96 1.38
N ASN A 5 -15.45 19.16 0.36
CA ASN A 5 -16.25 19.36 -0.86
C ASN A 5 -17.03 18.05 -1.16
N GLY A 6 -17.45 17.31 -0.12
CA GLY A 6 -18.03 15.96 -0.23
C GLY A 6 -19.24 15.87 -1.17
N ALA A 7 -20.08 16.91 -1.23
CA ALA A 7 -21.24 16.92 -2.12
C ALA A 7 -20.88 16.92 -3.61
N LYS A 8 -19.81 17.63 -4.01
CA LYS A 8 -19.41 17.74 -5.43
C LYS A 8 -18.75 16.46 -5.95
N THR A 9 -17.99 15.78 -5.10
CA THR A 9 -17.30 14.52 -5.46
C THR A 9 -18.22 13.30 -5.39
N LYS A 10 -19.25 13.33 -4.54
CA LYS A 10 -20.33 12.33 -4.44
C LYS A 10 -21.18 12.27 -5.71
N LYS A 11 -21.64 13.43 -6.17
CA LYS A 11 -22.47 13.56 -7.38
C LYS A 11 -21.74 12.99 -8.61
N GLU A 12 -20.46 13.30 -8.76
CA GLU A 12 -19.64 12.83 -9.88
C GLU A 12 -19.47 11.30 -9.93
N THR A 13 -19.28 10.60 -8.79
CA THR A 13 -19.04 9.14 -8.85
C THR A 13 -20.31 8.36 -9.15
N ARG A 14 -21.45 8.76 -8.55
CA ARG A 14 -22.76 8.18 -8.88
C ARG A 14 -23.15 8.44 -10.33
N GLU A 15 -22.88 9.65 -10.85
CA GLU A 15 -23.06 9.96 -12.27
C GLU A 15 -22.21 9.06 -13.17
N LEU A 16 -20.92 8.92 -12.87
CA LEU A 16 -20.00 8.05 -13.62
C LEU A 16 -20.45 6.57 -13.63
N LEU A 17 -20.91 6.03 -12.50
CA LEU A 17 -21.43 4.67 -12.41
C LEU A 17 -22.77 4.52 -13.14
N SER A 18 -23.64 5.52 -13.06
CA SER A 18 -24.93 5.50 -13.78
C SER A 18 -24.75 5.53 -15.30
N ASP A 19 -23.81 6.34 -15.80
CA ASP A 19 -23.47 6.42 -17.21
C ASP A 19 -22.79 5.14 -17.69
N LEU A 20 -21.92 4.56 -16.87
CA LEU A 20 -21.30 3.28 -17.15
C LEU A 20 -22.35 2.18 -17.30
N ASN A 21 -23.27 2.06 -16.34
CA ASN A 21 -24.30 1.04 -16.36
C ASN A 21 -25.25 1.19 -17.57
N LYS A 22 -25.58 2.43 -17.97
CA LYS A 22 -26.31 2.68 -19.22
C LYS A 22 -25.55 2.19 -20.45
N LYS A 23 -24.24 2.43 -20.52
CA LYS A 23 -23.40 1.99 -21.65
C LYS A 23 -23.25 0.47 -21.69
N ILE A 24 -22.96 -0.17 -20.57
CA ILE A 24 -22.76 -1.62 -20.47
C ILE A 24 -24.07 -2.38 -20.80
N ASN A 25 -25.22 -1.88 -20.35
CA ASN A 25 -26.52 -2.51 -20.62
C ASN A 25 -27.07 -2.21 -22.02
N SER A 26 -26.45 -1.31 -22.78
CA SER A 26 -26.85 -1.08 -24.17
C SER A 26 -26.38 -2.24 -25.07
N ASN A 27 -27.28 -2.73 -25.93
CA ASN A 27 -26.99 -3.81 -26.88
C ASN A 27 -26.14 -3.34 -28.09
N ASN A 28 -25.95 -2.03 -28.23
CA ASN A 28 -25.31 -1.41 -29.40
C ASN A 28 -23.79 -1.22 -29.26
N ILE A 29 -23.20 -1.58 -28.11
CA ILE A 29 -21.77 -1.35 -27.83
C ILE A 29 -21.02 -2.68 -27.82
N SER A 30 -19.91 -2.76 -28.56
CA SER A 30 -19.06 -3.96 -28.60
C SER A 30 -18.48 -4.31 -27.22
N GLU A 31 -18.28 -5.61 -26.94
CA GLU A 31 -17.68 -6.06 -25.67
C GLU A 31 -16.32 -5.42 -25.37
N LYS A 32 -15.51 -5.18 -26.41
CA LYS A 32 -14.22 -4.47 -26.28
C LYS A 32 -14.39 -3.04 -25.78
N GLN A 33 -15.44 -2.36 -26.21
CA GLN A 33 -15.73 -0.99 -25.80
C GLN A 33 -16.31 -0.97 -24.38
N LYS A 34 -17.20 -1.91 -24.02
CA LYS A 34 -17.66 -2.11 -22.64
C LYS A 34 -16.49 -2.30 -21.68
N ALA A 35 -15.49 -3.08 -22.07
CA ALA A 35 -14.29 -3.32 -21.27
C ALA A 35 -13.41 -2.07 -21.06
N LYS A 36 -13.23 -1.26 -22.11
CA LYS A 36 -12.49 0.00 -22.01
C LYS A 36 -13.19 1.01 -21.11
N ASP A 37 -14.51 1.13 -21.24
CA ASP A 37 -15.30 2.06 -20.44
C ASP A 37 -15.30 1.67 -18.95
N LEU A 38 -15.44 0.36 -18.65
CA LEU A 38 -15.32 -0.18 -17.29
C LEU A 38 -13.95 0.15 -16.67
N LEU A 39 -12.87 -0.14 -17.40
CA LEU A 39 -11.51 0.17 -16.94
C LEU A 39 -11.32 1.67 -16.69
N PHE A 40 -11.80 2.51 -17.61
CA PHE A 40 -11.64 3.95 -17.51
C PHE A 40 -12.34 4.53 -16.27
N VAL A 41 -13.59 4.13 -16.05
CA VAL A 41 -14.40 4.60 -14.91
C VAL A 41 -13.79 4.14 -13.59
N HIS A 42 -13.51 2.85 -13.44
CA HIS A 42 -12.95 2.33 -12.19
C HIS A 42 -11.53 2.82 -11.92
N LYS A 43 -10.71 3.03 -12.95
CA LYS A 43 -9.41 3.70 -12.82
C LYS A 43 -9.56 5.16 -12.35
N LYS A 44 -10.57 5.88 -12.84
CA LYS A 44 -10.86 7.25 -12.40
C LYS A 44 -11.30 7.29 -10.93
N ILE A 45 -12.16 6.37 -10.50
CA ILE A 45 -12.65 6.26 -9.12
C ILE A 45 -11.50 5.89 -8.18
N THR A 46 -10.77 4.81 -8.45
CA THR A 46 -9.64 4.38 -7.62
C THR A 46 -8.51 5.41 -7.54
N ASN A 47 -8.21 6.14 -8.61
CA ASN A 47 -7.23 7.23 -8.56
C ASN A 47 -7.65 8.38 -7.63
N LYS A 48 -8.96 8.61 -7.42
CA LYS A 48 -9.43 9.60 -6.42
C LYS A 48 -9.13 9.15 -4.98
N LEU A 49 -8.99 7.84 -4.74
CA LEU A 49 -8.64 7.26 -3.43
C LEU A 49 -7.12 7.26 -3.20
N LEU A 50 -6.32 7.21 -4.27
CA LEU A 50 -4.87 7.22 -4.19
C LEU A 50 -4.32 8.64 -4.09
N VAL A 51 -3.79 8.98 -2.91
CA VAL A 51 -3.11 10.26 -2.68
C VAL A 51 -1.60 10.07 -2.83
N TRP A 52 -0.99 10.95 -3.62
CA TRP A 52 0.44 10.96 -3.86
C TRP A 52 1.19 11.76 -2.80
N SER A 53 2.30 11.20 -2.31
CA SER A 53 3.20 11.83 -1.37
C SER A 53 4.50 12.22 -2.06
N LEU A 54 4.67 13.52 -2.32
CA LEU A 54 5.87 14.06 -2.99
C LEU A 54 7.15 13.71 -2.20
N LYS A 55 7.11 13.79 -0.86
CA LYS A 55 8.27 13.49 0.00
C LYS A 55 8.76 12.05 -0.18
N LEU A 56 7.84 11.09 -0.18
CA LEU A 56 8.18 9.67 -0.35
C LEU A 56 8.64 9.38 -1.79
N PHE A 57 8.07 10.08 -2.78
CA PHE A 57 8.52 9.95 -4.16
C PHE A 57 9.95 10.45 -4.38
N ILE A 58 10.30 11.61 -3.82
CA ILE A 58 11.67 12.15 -3.91
C ILE A 58 12.65 11.19 -3.24
N LEU A 59 12.33 10.67 -2.05
CA LEU A 59 13.16 9.67 -1.38
C LEU A 59 13.39 8.42 -2.23
N PHE A 60 12.34 7.94 -2.92
CA PHE A 60 12.44 6.81 -3.84
C PHE A 60 13.34 7.10 -5.05
N LEU A 61 13.26 8.31 -5.63
CA LEU A 61 14.15 8.71 -6.72
C LEU A 61 15.61 8.79 -6.27
N ILE A 62 15.86 9.32 -5.07
CA ILE A 62 17.20 9.34 -4.46
C ILE A 62 17.74 7.91 -4.31
N ASP A 63 16.90 6.97 -3.87
CA ASP A 63 17.29 5.56 -3.73
C ASP A 63 17.66 4.91 -5.07
N ILE A 64 16.87 5.17 -6.12
CA ILE A 64 17.21 4.70 -7.49
C ILE A 64 18.53 5.30 -7.94
N PHE A 65 18.73 6.61 -7.75
CA PHE A 65 19.94 7.29 -8.16
C PHE A 65 21.19 6.76 -7.43
N LEU A 66 21.07 6.52 -6.11
CA LEU A 66 22.11 5.89 -5.31
C LEU A 66 22.45 4.48 -5.82
N LEU A 67 21.43 3.67 -6.11
CA LEU A 67 21.63 2.32 -6.64
C LEU A 67 22.33 2.34 -8.00
N ILE A 68 21.89 3.19 -8.92
CA ILE A 68 22.53 3.36 -10.24
C ILE A 68 23.99 3.78 -10.07
N THR A 69 24.25 4.76 -9.18
CA THR A 69 25.60 5.24 -8.90
C THR A 69 26.49 4.11 -8.38
N VAL A 70 26.02 3.30 -7.44
CA VAL A 70 26.75 2.14 -6.91
C VAL A 70 27.05 1.13 -8.02
N ILE A 71 26.07 0.82 -8.88
CA ILE A 71 26.25 -0.11 -10.00
C ILE A 71 27.27 0.44 -11.02
N THR A 72 27.18 1.72 -11.37
CA THR A 72 28.13 2.35 -12.30
C THR A 72 29.53 2.35 -11.71
N LEU A 73 29.71 2.77 -10.46
CA LEU A 73 31.01 2.74 -9.79
C LEU A 73 31.56 1.32 -9.70
N PHE A 74 30.71 0.33 -9.43
CA PHE A 74 31.09 -1.08 -9.41
C PHE A 74 31.63 -1.53 -10.78
N ILE A 75 30.88 -1.28 -11.87
CA ILE A 75 31.30 -1.64 -13.22
C ILE A 75 32.60 -0.91 -13.59
N THR A 76 32.70 0.39 -13.32
CA THR A 76 33.92 1.17 -13.58
C THR A 76 35.11 0.62 -12.80
N ASN A 77 34.92 0.24 -11.54
CA ASN A 77 35.98 -0.32 -10.72
C ASN A 77 36.44 -1.71 -11.19
N MET A 78 35.56 -2.50 -11.83
CA MET A 78 35.98 -3.77 -12.47
C MET A 78 37.02 -3.57 -13.58
N PHE A 79 37.12 -2.38 -14.18
CA PHE A 79 38.09 -2.08 -15.23
C PHE A 79 39.30 -1.27 -14.73
N LEU A 80 39.11 -0.41 -13.73
CA LEU A 80 40.17 0.49 -13.23
C LEU A 80 40.94 -0.07 -12.04
N ASP A 81 40.38 -1.06 -11.34
CA ASP A 81 40.98 -1.74 -10.18
C ASP A 81 41.53 -0.76 -9.10
N ASN A 82 40.70 0.22 -8.73
CA ASN A 82 41.09 1.31 -7.84
C ASN A 82 40.58 1.09 -6.40
N ASN A 83 41.52 0.89 -5.47
CA ASN A 83 41.23 0.65 -4.05
C ASN A 83 40.35 1.74 -3.39
N THR A 84 40.46 3.00 -3.79
CA THR A 84 39.62 4.08 -3.24
C THR A 84 38.16 3.91 -3.67
N LEU A 85 37.93 3.49 -4.91
CA LEU A 85 36.58 3.22 -5.42
C LEU A 85 35.93 2.05 -4.67
N VAL A 86 36.70 1.01 -4.31
CA VAL A 86 36.22 -0.12 -3.51
C VAL A 86 35.58 0.35 -2.21
N TRP A 87 36.26 1.21 -1.44
CA TRP A 87 35.75 1.71 -0.17
C TRP A 87 34.52 2.62 -0.32
N ILE A 88 34.48 3.42 -1.38
CA ILE A 88 33.30 4.25 -1.72
C ILE A 88 32.10 3.36 -2.04
N ILE A 89 32.31 2.32 -2.86
CA ILE A 89 31.26 1.35 -3.24
C ILE A 89 30.72 0.65 -1.99
N ILE A 90 31.58 0.14 -1.11
CA ILE A 90 31.17 -0.53 0.13
C ILE A 90 30.36 0.42 1.02
N SER A 91 30.83 1.66 1.21
CA SER A 91 30.18 2.65 2.08
C SER A 91 28.79 3.04 1.58
N LEU A 92 28.65 3.34 0.27
CA LEU A 92 27.36 3.68 -0.34
C LEU A 92 26.41 2.48 -0.32
N SER A 93 26.93 1.27 -0.55
CA SER A 93 26.14 0.03 -0.51
C SER A 93 25.61 -0.26 0.90
N LEU A 94 26.44 -0.08 1.93
CA LEU A 94 26.02 -0.21 3.33
C LEU A 94 24.95 0.83 3.70
N LEU A 95 25.08 2.07 3.21
CA LEU A 95 24.05 3.10 3.43
C LEU A 95 22.69 2.69 2.87
N ILE A 96 22.66 2.13 1.66
CA ILE A 96 21.42 1.60 1.05
C ILE A 96 20.81 0.49 1.92
N LEU A 97 21.64 -0.44 2.40
CA LEU A 97 21.19 -1.55 3.24
C LEU A 97 20.69 -1.10 4.62
N VAL A 98 21.37 -0.16 5.28
CA VAL A 98 20.95 0.39 6.58
C VAL A 98 19.61 1.08 6.44
N LYS A 99 19.46 1.93 5.41
CA LYS A 99 18.20 2.61 5.14
C LYS A 99 17.09 1.60 4.85
N PHE A 100 17.35 0.57 4.05
CA PHE A 100 16.36 -0.47 3.76
C PHE A 100 15.92 -1.23 5.02
N THR A 101 16.88 -1.67 5.81
CA THR A 101 16.64 -2.43 7.05
C THR A 101 15.80 -1.61 8.03
N TYR A 102 16.19 -0.34 8.26
CA TYR A 102 15.43 0.60 9.08
C TYR A 102 13.99 0.72 8.57
N MET A 103 13.80 1.00 7.28
CA MET A 103 12.46 1.22 6.74
C MET A 103 11.58 -0.02 6.80
N ASN A 104 12.16 -1.21 6.63
CA ASN A 104 11.42 -2.47 6.68
C ASN A 104 11.08 -2.91 8.11
N TRP A 105 12.01 -2.76 9.05
CA TRP A 105 11.79 -3.05 10.48
C TRP A 105 10.71 -2.16 11.09
N PHE A 106 10.74 -0.85 10.79
CA PHE A 106 9.74 0.09 11.30
C PHE A 106 8.43 0.08 10.49
N SER A 107 8.27 -0.84 9.52
CA SER A 107 7.07 -0.99 8.67
C SER A 107 6.54 0.32 8.11
N LYS A 108 7.43 1.30 7.84
CA LYS A 108 7.03 2.58 7.24
C LYS A 108 6.70 2.31 5.78
N ASN A 109 5.49 2.70 5.35
CA ASN A 109 5.11 2.53 3.94
C ASN A 109 6.00 3.41 3.05
N LEU A 110 6.77 2.74 2.20
CA LEU A 110 7.71 3.34 1.25
C LEU A 110 7.05 3.74 -0.05
N PHE A 111 5.85 3.22 -0.32
CA PHE A 111 5.17 3.55 -1.53
C PHE A 111 4.71 4.99 -1.49
N TYR A 112 5.06 5.72 -2.54
CA TYR A 112 4.73 7.13 -2.70
C TYR A 112 3.24 7.40 -2.94
N LYS A 113 2.40 6.36 -3.05
CA LYS A 113 0.93 6.50 -3.02
C LYS A 113 0.36 5.82 -1.78
N LYS A 114 -0.66 6.45 -1.20
CA LYS A 114 -1.41 5.94 -0.06
C LYS A 114 -2.89 5.95 -0.40
N ILE A 115 -3.64 4.99 0.12
CA ILE A 115 -5.10 5.01 -0.01
C ILE A 115 -5.63 5.89 1.12
N VAL A 116 -6.33 6.96 0.77
CA VAL A 116 -7.01 7.83 1.74
C VAL A 116 -8.50 7.64 1.57
N VAL A 117 -9.13 7.01 2.56
CA VAL A 117 -10.57 6.74 2.54
C VAL A 117 -11.33 8.04 2.82
N PHE A 118 -11.01 8.70 3.93
CA PHE A 118 -11.61 9.97 4.33
C PHE A 118 -10.63 10.92 5.02
N ASN A 119 -10.89 12.23 4.91
CA ASN A 119 -10.16 13.28 5.61
C ASN A 119 -11.12 14.42 5.96
N PHE A 120 -11.67 14.37 7.17
CA PHE A 120 -12.57 15.38 7.71
C PHE A 120 -11.81 16.26 8.70
N LYS A 121 -11.85 17.57 8.47
CA LYS A 121 -11.33 18.58 9.40
C LYS A 121 -12.52 19.29 10.02
N SER A 122 -12.72 19.11 11.32
CA SER A 122 -13.75 19.81 12.09
C SER A 122 -13.11 20.64 13.20
N LYS A 123 -13.85 21.60 13.74
CA LYS A 123 -13.55 22.15 15.06
C LYS A 123 -14.53 21.50 16.03
N VAL A 124 -14.01 20.98 17.12
CA VAL A 124 -14.80 20.49 18.26
C VAL A 124 -14.37 21.40 19.40
N ASP A 125 -15.32 22.18 19.92
CA ASP A 125 -15.05 23.29 20.83
C ASP A 125 -13.92 24.23 20.32
N LYS A 126 -12.87 24.49 21.13
CA LYS A 126 -11.70 25.33 20.77
C LYS A 126 -10.61 24.57 20.01
N HIS A 127 -10.71 23.25 19.91
CA HIS A 127 -9.66 22.42 19.33
C HIS A 127 -9.94 22.06 17.87
N LYS A 128 -8.87 22.05 17.06
CA LYS A 128 -8.94 21.59 15.67
C LYS A 128 -8.88 20.06 15.68
N PHE A 129 -9.96 19.42 15.29
CA PHE A 129 -10.09 17.98 15.18
C PHE A 129 -9.93 17.53 13.72
N GLN A 130 -9.22 16.43 13.49
CA GLN A 130 -9.08 15.85 12.16
C GLN A 130 -9.31 14.34 12.21
N ALA A 131 -10.42 13.87 11.64
CA ALA A 131 -10.65 12.45 11.36
C ALA A 131 -9.99 12.10 10.02
N TYR A 132 -9.01 11.21 10.05
CA TYR A 132 -8.21 10.83 8.89
C TYR A 132 -7.91 9.33 8.94
N ARG A 133 -8.35 8.59 7.90
CA ARG A 133 -8.00 7.18 7.71
C ARG A 133 -7.14 7.02 6.47
N GLU A 134 -5.94 6.50 6.70
CA GLU A 134 -4.96 6.19 5.67
C GLU A 134 -4.63 4.70 5.71
N ILE A 135 -4.71 4.06 4.55
CA ILE A 135 -4.37 2.66 4.37
C ILE A 135 -3.09 2.57 3.55
N SER A 136 -2.11 1.86 4.10
CA SER A 136 -0.83 1.65 3.45
C SER A 136 -0.96 0.69 2.27
N PHE A 137 -0.90 1.24 1.05
CA PHE A 137 -0.86 0.45 -0.17
C PHE A 137 0.55 0.35 -0.71
N THR A 138 1.18 -0.82 -0.57
CA THR A 138 2.41 -1.13 -1.31
C THR A 138 2.12 -2.22 -2.35
N PRO A 139 2.31 -1.94 -3.65
CA PRO A 139 2.10 -2.92 -4.71
C PRO A 139 3.22 -3.98 -4.71
N ILE A 140 2.93 -5.17 -5.23
CA ILE A 140 3.87 -6.31 -5.19
C ILE A 140 5.14 -6.02 -6.01
N TRP A 141 5.02 -5.40 -7.19
CA TRP A 141 6.18 -5.06 -8.03
C TRP A 141 7.19 -4.18 -7.29
N PHE A 142 6.71 -3.32 -6.37
CA PHE A 142 7.56 -2.45 -5.58
C PHE A 142 8.32 -3.25 -4.53
N TRP A 143 7.69 -4.23 -3.87
CA TRP A 143 8.39 -5.19 -3.01
C TRP A 143 9.44 -5.99 -3.77
N ILE A 144 9.11 -6.49 -4.96
CA ILE A 144 10.06 -7.21 -5.82
C ILE A 144 11.26 -6.33 -6.18
N PHE A 145 11.02 -5.08 -6.57
CA PHE A 145 12.08 -4.11 -6.85
C PHE A 145 12.98 -3.90 -5.63
N PHE A 146 12.41 -3.69 -4.45
CA PHE A 146 13.19 -3.48 -3.23
C PHE A 146 14.01 -4.72 -2.84
N VAL A 147 13.42 -5.91 -2.89
CA VAL A 147 14.13 -7.18 -2.63
C VAL A 147 15.28 -7.38 -3.62
N GLY A 148 15.01 -7.18 -4.91
CA GLY A 148 16.02 -7.32 -5.96
C GLY A 148 17.16 -6.31 -5.83
N ALA A 149 16.86 -5.04 -5.54
CA ALA A 149 17.86 -4.01 -5.31
C ALA A 149 18.79 -4.36 -4.14
N ASN A 150 18.24 -4.80 -3.01
CA ASN A 150 19.05 -5.19 -1.85
C ASN A 150 19.88 -6.46 -2.11
N PHE A 151 19.34 -7.40 -2.87
CA PHE A 151 20.10 -8.57 -3.30
C PHE A 151 21.32 -8.17 -4.15
N ILE A 152 21.14 -7.28 -5.14
CA ILE A 152 22.25 -6.77 -5.97
C ILE A 152 23.29 -6.07 -5.10
N VAL A 153 22.87 -5.20 -4.18
CA VAL A 153 23.76 -4.48 -3.27
C VAL A 153 24.55 -5.45 -2.37
N ALA A 154 23.91 -6.49 -1.85
CA ALA A 154 24.57 -7.51 -1.05
C ALA A 154 25.62 -8.30 -1.85
N VAL A 155 25.32 -8.64 -3.11
CA VAL A 155 26.28 -9.29 -4.02
C VAL A 155 27.48 -8.38 -4.28
N ILE A 156 27.24 -7.09 -4.54
CA ILE A 156 28.31 -6.09 -4.76
C ILE A 156 29.22 -6.00 -3.54
N ILE A 157 28.67 -5.87 -2.33
CA ILE A 157 29.47 -5.78 -1.10
C ILE A 157 30.30 -7.06 -0.92
N ASN A 158 29.69 -8.23 -1.06
CA ASN A 158 30.41 -9.50 -0.92
C ASN A 158 31.53 -9.64 -1.95
N TYR A 159 31.29 -9.26 -3.20
CA TYR A 159 32.32 -9.27 -4.25
C TYR A 159 33.49 -8.35 -3.90
N GLN A 160 33.21 -7.10 -3.52
CA GLN A 160 34.25 -6.13 -3.19
C GLN A 160 35.07 -6.58 -1.96
N ILE A 161 34.40 -7.11 -0.94
CA ILE A 161 35.04 -7.65 0.26
C ILE A 161 35.92 -8.87 -0.06
N GLN A 162 35.48 -9.78 -0.92
CA GLN A 162 36.29 -10.93 -1.35
C GLN A 162 37.48 -10.50 -2.21
N GLY A 163 37.30 -9.52 -3.11
CA GLY A 163 38.38 -8.93 -3.89
C GLY A 163 39.49 -8.36 -3.00
N ILE A 164 39.10 -7.63 -1.94
CA ILE A 164 40.03 -7.13 -0.92
C ILE A 164 40.80 -8.30 -0.28
N LEU A 165 40.12 -9.36 0.17
CA LEU A 165 40.75 -10.53 0.81
C LEU A 165 41.72 -11.28 -0.12
N LEU A 166 41.36 -11.46 -1.39
CA LEU A 166 42.19 -12.13 -2.39
C LEU A 166 43.43 -11.30 -2.75
N ALA A 167 43.30 -9.97 -2.81
CA ALA A 167 44.43 -9.06 -3.00
C ALA A 167 45.41 -9.12 -1.82
N TYR A 168 44.92 -9.35 -0.60
CA TYR A 168 45.76 -9.56 0.59
C TYR A 168 46.46 -10.92 0.60
N GLY A 169 45.80 -11.99 0.15
CA GLY A 169 46.40 -13.33 0.07
C GLY A 169 47.57 -13.46 -0.91
N LYS A 170 47.73 -12.53 -1.85
CA LYS A 170 48.77 -12.54 -2.90
C LYS A 170 50.06 -11.76 -2.57
N GLY A 171 50.25 -11.30 -1.33
CA GLY A 171 51.55 -10.78 -0.87
C GLY A 171 51.63 -9.27 -0.56
N ASN A 172 50.51 -8.54 -0.55
CA ASN A 172 50.50 -7.18 -0.02
C ASN A 172 50.46 -7.21 1.52
N LYS A 173 51.50 -6.66 2.15
CA LYS A 173 51.71 -6.54 3.62
C LYS A 173 50.60 -5.74 4.33
N TRP A 174 49.42 -6.32 4.48
CA TRP A 174 48.50 -5.95 5.55
C TRP A 174 48.22 -7.18 6.40
N ASN A 175 49.24 -7.63 7.12
CA ASN A 175 49.11 -8.64 8.16
C ASN A 175 48.55 -7.96 9.42
N GLY A 176 47.27 -7.60 9.39
CA GLY A 176 46.59 -6.99 10.52
C GLY A 176 45.30 -7.75 10.84
N PRO A 177 45.07 -8.18 12.09
CA PRO A 177 43.80 -8.81 12.49
C PRO A 177 42.58 -7.93 12.15
N GLY A 178 42.76 -6.61 12.02
CA GLY A 178 41.70 -5.66 11.68
C GLY A 178 40.95 -5.91 10.37
N ILE A 179 41.57 -6.45 9.31
CA ILE A 179 40.86 -6.74 8.04
C ILE A 179 39.97 -7.97 8.18
N PHE A 180 40.46 -9.03 8.84
CA PHE A 180 39.66 -10.21 9.13
C PHE A 180 38.52 -9.90 10.10
N THR A 181 38.76 -9.05 11.11
CA THR A 181 37.73 -8.55 12.00
C THR A 181 36.70 -7.70 11.24
N PHE A 182 37.15 -6.80 10.36
CA PHE A 182 36.26 -6.01 9.50
C PHE A 182 35.41 -6.90 8.59
N TRP A 183 36.00 -7.95 8.01
CA TRP A 183 35.28 -8.94 7.21
C TRP A 183 34.19 -9.65 8.02
N ALA A 184 34.56 -10.17 9.20
CA ALA A 184 33.63 -10.90 10.06
C ALA A 184 32.48 -10.01 10.54
N ILE A 185 32.77 -8.76 10.94
CA ILE A 185 31.77 -7.77 11.33
C ILE A 185 30.87 -7.43 10.14
N SER A 186 31.45 -7.13 8.98
CA SER A 186 30.68 -6.77 7.78
C SER A 186 29.75 -7.90 7.35
N ARG A 187 30.24 -9.15 7.38
CA ARG A 187 29.43 -10.33 7.04
C ARG A 187 28.31 -10.57 8.05
N ALA A 188 28.62 -10.50 9.34
CA ALA A 188 27.61 -10.64 10.39
C ALA A 188 26.54 -9.53 10.30
N MET A 189 26.93 -8.29 10.00
CA MET A 189 25.99 -7.19 9.78
C MET A 189 25.11 -7.44 8.54
N LEU A 190 25.69 -7.88 7.42
CA LEU A 190 24.92 -8.23 6.23
C LEU A 190 23.88 -9.31 6.54
N ASP A 191 24.29 -10.38 7.23
CA ASP A 191 23.39 -11.49 7.57
C ASP A 191 22.27 -11.03 8.51
N MET A 192 22.59 -10.23 9.55
CA MET A 192 21.60 -9.67 10.48
C MET A 192 20.65 -8.66 9.84
N MET A 193 21.09 -7.93 8.82
CA MET A 193 20.27 -6.91 8.16
C MET A 193 19.40 -7.50 7.05
N LEU A 194 19.96 -8.42 6.27
CA LEU A 194 19.31 -9.01 5.11
C LEU A 194 18.30 -10.09 5.50
N LEU A 195 18.64 -11.01 6.40
CA LEU A 195 17.79 -12.17 6.68
C LEU A 195 16.42 -11.76 7.26
N PRO A 196 16.34 -10.92 8.31
CA PRO A 196 15.04 -10.49 8.85
C PRO A 196 14.30 -9.59 7.87
N SER A 197 15.02 -8.80 7.07
CA SER A 197 14.40 -7.92 6.07
C SER A 197 13.81 -8.72 4.90
N PHE A 198 14.50 -9.75 4.42
CA PHE A 198 13.97 -10.66 3.42
C PHE A 198 12.82 -11.48 3.97
N LEU A 199 12.93 -12.03 5.19
CA LEU A 199 11.83 -12.75 5.82
C LEU A 199 10.60 -11.87 6.03
N ASN A 200 10.76 -10.60 6.43
CA ASN A 200 9.65 -9.65 6.56
C ASN A 200 9.09 -9.25 5.18
N ALA A 201 9.93 -9.04 4.16
CA ALA A 201 9.45 -8.72 2.81
C ALA A 201 8.72 -9.91 2.17
N PHE A 202 9.26 -11.13 2.28
CA PHE A 202 8.60 -12.36 1.84
C PHE A 202 7.36 -12.66 2.69
N GLY A 203 7.40 -12.40 3.99
CA GLY A 203 6.24 -12.37 4.88
C GLY A 203 5.17 -11.43 4.35
N LYS A 204 5.48 -10.17 4.07
CA LYS A 204 4.52 -9.20 3.48
C LYS A 204 4.04 -9.58 2.07
N ILE A 205 4.79 -10.39 1.34
CA ILE A 205 4.37 -10.99 0.06
C ILE A 205 3.43 -12.19 0.32
N ALA A 206 3.70 -13.00 1.34
CA ALA A 206 3.02 -14.26 1.65
C ALA A 206 1.80 -14.13 2.60
N GLU A 207 1.92 -13.34 3.68
CA GLU A 207 0.88 -12.99 4.65
C GLU A 207 -0.29 -12.25 4.02
N LYS A 208 -0.07 -11.59 2.87
CA LYS A 208 -1.18 -11.01 2.12
C LYS A 208 -2.24 -12.03 1.72
N ASP A 209 -1.98 -13.34 1.66
CA ASP A 209 -2.83 -14.23 0.87
C ASP A 209 -3.61 -15.35 1.59
N LYS A 210 -3.41 -15.67 2.89
CA LYS A 210 -3.85 -17.01 3.36
C LYS A 210 -5.09 -17.12 4.25
N ALA A 211 -5.02 -16.85 5.56
CA ALA A 211 -6.12 -17.26 6.45
C ALA A 211 -7.31 -16.28 6.43
N VAL A 212 -6.97 -15.02 6.32
CA VAL A 212 -7.83 -13.86 6.55
C VAL A 212 -8.42 -13.35 5.23
N GLU A 213 -7.57 -13.22 4.21
CA GLU A 213 -8.02 -12.99 2.83
C GLU A 213 -8.94 -14.12 2.34
N SER A 214 -8.70 -15.38 2.73
CA SER A 214 -9.62 -16.50 2.45
C SER A 214 -11.03 -16.24 2.99
N ASN A 215 -11.14 -15.69 4.21
CA ASN A 215 -12.44 -15.42 4.82
C ASN A 215 -13.13 -14.25 4.11
N TYR A 216 -12.42 -13.16 3.82
CA TYR A 216 -12.97 -12.06 3.03
C TYR A 216 -13.39 -12.51 1.61
N VAL A 217 -12.58 -13.33 0.96
CA VAL A 217 -12.86 -13.90 -0.36
C VAL A 217 -14.14 -14.73 -0.30
N LYS A 218 -14.24 -15.68 0.63
CA LYS A 218 -15.39 -16.59 0.72
C LYS A 218 -16.68 -15.92 1.23
N LEU A 219 -16.58 -15.01 2.21
CA LEU A 219 -17.75 -14.41 2.87
C LEU A 219 -18.29 -13.20 2.12
N ILE A 220 -17.42 -12.34 1.60
CA ILE A 220 -17.82 -11.00 1.14
C ILE A 220 -17.71 -10.89 -0.38
N LYS A 221 -16.62 -11.40 -0.95
CA LYS A 221 -16.32 -11.26 -2.37
C LYS A 221 -17.00 -12.31 -3.26
N ASP A 222 -16.97 -13.58 -2.90
CA ASP A 222 -17.61 -14.65 -3.67
C ASP A 222 -19.14 -14.60 -3.54
N GLN A 223 -19.62 -14.06 -2.42
CA GLN A 223 -21.03 -13.83 -2.12
C GLN A 223 -21.46 -12.37 -2.34
N TYR A 224 -20.74 -11.62 -3.18
CA TYR A 224 -20.99 -10.19 -3.39
C TYR A 224 -22.43 -9.87 -3.83
N PHE A 225 -23.05 -10.76 -4.60
CA PHE A 225 -24.42 -10.61 -5.08
C PHE A 225 -25.44 -10.66 -3.92
N SER A 226 -25.22 -11.54 -2.93
CA SER A 226 -26.02 -11.62 -1.70
C SER A 226 -25.67 -10.52 -0.69
N ASN A 227 -24.48 -9.92 -0.81
CA ASN A 227 -24.00 -8.84 0.07
C ASN A 227 -24.13 -7.44 -0.56
N LYS A 228 -24.88 -7.26 -1.65
CA LYS A 228 -25.08 -5.93 -2.26
C LYS A 228 -25.65 -4.91 -1.26
N SER A 229 -26.56 -5.36 -0.40
CA SER A 229 -27.19 -4.58 0.67
C SER A 229 -26.43 -4.61 2.00
N LEU A 230 -25.14 -5.01 2.01
CA LEU A 230 -24.35 -5.15 3.24
C LEU A 230 -24.40 -3.90 4.12
N PHE A 231 -24.37 -2.72 3.51
CA PHE A 231 -24.41 -1.45 4.23
C PHE A 231 -25.82 -0.85 4.41
N GLU A 232 -26.88 -1.52 3.97
CA GLU A 232 -28.25 -1.02 4.13
C GLU A 232 -28.76 -1.18 5.57
N ASP A 233 -28.43 -2.31 6.21
CA ASP A 233 -28.87 -2.66 7.58
C ASP A 233 -27.72 -2.63 8.59
N VAL A 234 -27.07 -1.46 8.67
CA VAL A 234 -25.91 -1.24 9.55
C VAL A 234 -26.25 -0.22 10.61
N GLU A 235 -25.92 -0.56 11.85
CA GLU A 235 -26.10 0.31 13.02
C GLU A 235 -24.74 0.64 13.63
N PHE A 236 -24.63 1.83 14.23
CA PHE A 236 -23.46 2.16 15.04
C PHE A 236 -23.53 1.41 16.37
N GLU A 237 -22.43 0.80 16.77
CA GLU A 237 -22.29 0.26 18.13
C GLU A 237 -22.24 1.41 19.16
N GLU A 238 -22.30 1.06 20.44
CA GLU A 238 -22.21 2.03 21.52
C GLU A 238 -20.98 2.94 21.36
N ASN A 239 -21.19 4.25 21.59
CA ASN A 239 -20.18 5.30 21.44
C ASN A 239 -19.63 5.52 20.02
N TYR A 240 -20.25 4.94 18.99
CA TYR A 240 -19.95 5.16 17.58
C TYR A 240 -18.51 4.83 17.17
N LEU A 241 -17.83 3.88 17.82
CA LEU A 241 -16.48 3.46 17.39
C LEU A 241 -16.51 2.47 16.21
N ASN A 242 -17.55 1.64 16.18
CA ASN A 242 -17.71 0.51 15.27
C ASN A 242 -19.11 0.48 14.67
N LEU A 243 -19.25 -0.31 13.61
CA LEU A 243 -20.49 -0.66 12.95
C LEU A 243 -20.83 -2.11 13.23
N LYS A 244 -22.12 -2.36 13.51
CA LYS A 244 -22.73 -3.67 13.59
C LYS A 244 -23.53 -3.94 12.32
N PHE A 245 -23.22 -5.05 11.65
CA PHE A 245 -23.89 -5.51 10.45
C PHE A 245 -24.95 -6.55 10.84
N ASN A 246 -26.20 -6.13 10.95
CA ASN A 246 -27.27 -6.93 11.56
C ASN A 246 -27.59 -8.21 10.77
N LYS A 247 -27.53 -8.16 9.44
CA LYS A 247 -27.80 -9.33 8.57
C LYS A 247 -26.77 -10.47 8.71
N ASN A 248 -25.51 -10.13 8.97
CA ASN A 248 -24.40 -11.09 8.90
C ASN A 248 -23.75 -11.34 10.27
N ASN A 249 -24.31 -10.77 11.35
CA ASN A 249 -23.77 -10.79 12.72
C ASN A 249 -22.25 -10.47 12.74
N PHE A 250 -21.86 -9.48 11.94
CA PHE A 250 -20.48 -9.05 11.78
C PHE A 250 -20.30 -7.66 12.40
N SER A 251 -19.12 -7.35 12.92
CA SER A 251 -18.79 -5.99 13.42
C SER A 251 -17.51 -5.48 12.80
N SER A 252 -17.44 -4.18 12.51
CA SER A 252 -16.18 -3.55 12.14
C SER A 252 -15.27 -3.48 13.37
N ARG A 253 -13.99 -3.84 13.25
CA ARG A 253 -13.10 -4.00 14.42
C ARG A 253 -12.02 -2.93 14.55
N ASN A 254 -11.92 -2.00 13.60
CA ASN A 254 -10.74 -1.13 13.47
C ASN A 254 -10.93 0.33 13.95
N GLY A 255 -11.88 0.61 14.85
CA GLY A 255 -12.07 1.94 15.46
C GLY A 255 -12.17 3.07 14.43
N LEU A 256 -13.01 2.86 13.42
CA LEU A 256 -13.00 3.62 12.16
C LEU A 256 -13.71 4.96 12.28
N PHE A 257 -14.47 5.13 13.36
CA PHE A 257 -15.37 6.23 13.59
C PHE A 257 -14.96 7.00 14.84
N ILE A 258 -15.44 8.23 14.95
CA ILE A 258 -15.12 9.14 16.04
C ILE A 258 -15.88 8.65 17.28
N PHE A 259 -15.13 8.33 18.34
CA PHE A 259 -15.71 8.04 19.65
C PHE A 259 -16.51 9.24 20.14
N VAL A 260 -17.78 9.01 20.48
CA VAL A 260 -18.66 10.04 21.03
C VAL A 260 -18.96 9.67 22.48
N ASN A 261 -18.23 10.27 23.43
CA ASN A 261 -18.60 10.21 24.83
C ASN A 261 -19.74 11.21 25.10
N LYS A 262 -20.90 10.70 25.51
CA LYS A 262 -22.07 11.54 25.81
C LYS A 262 -21.91 12.36 27.10
N ASP A 263 -21.02 11.94 27.98
CA ASP A 263 -20.84 12.57 29.30
C ASP A 263 -19.85 13.73 29.27
N ASP A 264 -18.84 13.67 28.37
CA ASP A 264 -17.74 14.65 28.30
C ASP A 264 -17.95 15.76 27.24
N LEU A 265 -18.88 15.57 26.31
CA LEU A 265 -19.06 16.46 25.15
C LEU A 265 -20.31 17.34 25.28
N THR A 266 -20.24 18.57 24.76
CA THR A 266 -21.42 19.43 24.66
C THR A 266 -22.41 18.88 23.61
N ARG A 267 -23.72 19.12 23.79
CA ARG A 267 -24.75 18.66 22.82
C ARG A 267 -24.49 19.08 21.36
N PRO A 268 -24.01 20.30 21.07
CA PRO A 268 -23.62 20.69 19.71
C PRO A 268 -22.45 19.87 19.15
N ASP A 269 -21.42 19.63 19.96
CA ASP A 269 -20.25 18.84 19.55
C ASP A 269 -20.61 17.37 19.31
N GLN A 270 -21.45 16.79 20.17
CA GLN A 270 -21.99 15.43 19.98
C GLN A 270 -22.72 15.31 18.64
N SER A 271 -23.61 16.26 18.35
CA SER A 271 -24.39 16.26 17.11
C SER A 271 -23.48 16.35 15.88
N ARG A 272 -22.43 17.18 15.96
CA ARG A 272 -21.45 17.32 14.87
C ARG A 272 -20.61 16.05 14.67
N MET A 273 -20.19 15.38 15.75
CA MET A 273 -19.45 14.12 15.64
C MET A 273 -20.31 13.00 15.04
N ILE A 274 -21.58 12.90 15.44
CA ILE A 274 -22.54 11.94 14.87
C ILE A 274 -22.72 12.22 13.37
N GLU A 275 -22.83 13.47 12.97
CA GLU A 275 -22.91 13.87 11.55
C GLU A 275 -21.67 13.42 10.78
N ILE A 276 -20.46 13.65 11.31
CA ILE A 276 -19.21 13.20 10.67
C ILE A 276 -19.18 11.67 10.58
N ASN A 277 -19.62 10.94 11.60
CA ASN A 277 -19.68 9.47 11.55
C ASN A 277 -20.64 8.97 10.47
N LYS A 278 -21.79 9.65 10.27
CA LYS A 278 -22.69 9.37 9.14
C LYS A 278 -22.03 9.68 7.79
N GLU A 279 -21.30 10.79 7.68
CA GLU A 279 -20.54 11.11 6.46
C GLU A 279 -19.44 10.07 6.15
N ILE A 280 -18.78 9.53 7.18
CA ILE A 280 -17.80 8.44 7.04
C ILE A 280 -18.50 7.17 6.55
N LEU A 281 -19.63 6.78 7.15
CA LEU A 281 -20.40 5.60 6.76
C LEU A 281 -20.86 5.69 5.30
N GLU A 282 -21.35 6.86 4.89
CA GLU A 282 -21.72 7.11 3.49
C GLU A 282 -20.52 6.97 2.54
N CYS A 283 -19.32 7.38 2.95
CA CYS A 283 -18.12 7.17 2.14
C CYS A 283 -17.83 5.68 1.94
N TYR A 284 -17.98 4.85 2.97
CA TYR A 284 -17.81 3.39 2.84
C TYR A 284 -18.90 2.76 1.97
N LYS A 285 -20.16 3.21 2.09
CA LYS A 285 -21.26 2.80 1.21
C LYS A 285 -20.97 3.05 -0.26
N GLU A 286 -20.51 4.26 -0.60
CA GLU A 286 -20.20 4.62 -1.99
C GLU A 286 -19.04 3.80 -2.56
N ILE A 287 -18.00 3.53 -1.74
CA ILE A 287 -16.89 2.67 -2.14
C ILE A 287 -17.39 1.23 -2.36
N TRP A 288 -18.30 0.75 -1.51
CA TRP A 288 -18.91 -0.59 -1.62
C TRP A 288 -19.77 -0.72 -2.88
N GLU A 289 -20.64 0.26 -3.17
CA GLU A 289 -21.43 0.31 -4.40
C GLU A 289 -20.54 0.23 -5.64
N SER A 290 -19.46 1.02 -5.67
CA SER A 290 -18.49 0.99 -6.77
C SER A 290 -17.75 -0.36 -6.86
N TYR A 291 -17.47 -1.00 -5.73
CA TYR A 291 -16.80 -2.29 -5.72
C TYR A 291 -17.72 -3.41 -6.23
N ILE A 292 -18.98 -3.43 -5.81
CA ILE A 292 -19.99 -4.36 -6.32
C ILE A 292 -20.21 -4.19 -7.83
N ASP A 293 -20.29 -2.95 -8.32
CA ASP A 293 -20.39 -2.67 -9.76
C ASP A 293 -19.21 -3.27 -10.55
N LEU A 294 -17.98 -3.14 -10.03
CA LEU A 294 -16.79 -3.75 -10.62
C LEU A 294 -16.91 -5.27 -10.68
N LEU A 295 -17.29 -5.91 -9.57
CA LEU A 295 -17.40 -7.37 -9.47
C LEU A 295 -18.49 -7.91 -10.40
N GLU A 296 -19.66 -7.28 -10.42
CA GLU A 296 -20.80 -7.66 -11.25
C GLU A 296 -20.47 -7.55 -12.74
N ASN A 297 -19.90 -6.42 -13.16
CA ASN A 297 -19.53 -6.18 -14.55
C ASN A 297 -18.34 -7.04 -15.00
N ARG A 298 -17.44 -7.40 -14.08
CA ARG A 298 -16.34 -8.35 -14.36
C ARG A 298 -16.87 -9.76 -14.65
N MET A 299 -17.89 -10.22 -13.93
CA MET A 299 -18.48 -11.55 -14.12
C MET A 299 -19.30 -11.65 -15.42
N LYS A 300 -19.90 -10.55 -15.88
CA LYS A 300 -20.76 -10.53 -17.07
C LYS A 300 -20.01 -10.48 -18.41
N ALA A 301 -18.77 -9.99 -18.44
CA ALA A 301 -18.06 -9.71 -19.68
C ALA A 301 -16.81 -10.59 -19.89
N LYS A 302 -16.54 -10.95 -21.15
CA LYS A 302 -15.29 -11.64 -21.54
C LYS A 302 -14.20 -10.61 -21.79
N PHE A 303 -13.15 -10.64 -20.97
CA PHE A 303 -12.02 -9.70 -21.06
C PHE A 303 -10.77 -10.38 -21.61
N ASN A 304 -9.90 -9.60 -22.27
CA ASN A 304 -8.57 -10.07 -22.64
C ASN A 304 -7.65 -10.15 -21.39
N LYS A 305 -6.58 -10.96 -21.46
CA LYS A 305 -5.65 -11.18 -20.33
C LYS A 305 -5.12 -9.89 -19.69
N THR A 306 -4.76 -8.90 -20.50
CA THR A 306 -4.23 -7.62 -20.02
C THR A 306 -5.26 -6.80 -19.24
N THR A 307 -6.52 -6.77 -19.70
CA THR A 307 -7.62 -6.09 -19.01
C THR A 307 -7.95 -6.80 -17.71
N VAL A 308 -8.01 -8.14 -17.72
CA VAL A 308 -8.19 -8.93 -16.50
C VAL A 308 -7.13 -8.60 -15.47
N HIS A 309 -5.86 -8.53 -15.89
CA HIS A 309 -4.76 -8.19 -14.99
C HIS A 309 -4.90 -6.78 -14.41
N THR A 310 -5.35 -5.81 -15.21
CA THR A 310 -5.55 -4.43 -14.74
C THR A 310 -6.74 -4.33 -13.78
N LEU A 311 -7.86 -4.99 -14.09
CA LEU A 311 -9.03 -5.07 -13.20
C LEU A 311 -8.68 -5.74 -11.87
N TYR A 312 -7.88 -6.80 -11.90
CA TYR A 312 -7.36 -7.46 -10.71
C TYR A 312 -6.63 -6.47 -9.79
N TRP A 313 -5.79 -5.58 -10.33
CA TRP A 313 -5.12 -4.57 -9.50
C TRP A 313 -6.06 -3.50 -8.95
N LEU A 314 -7.10 -3.12 -9.69
CA LEU A 314 -8.12 -2.17 -9.23
C LEU A 314 -8.95 -2.77 -8.09
N GLU A 315 -9.34 -4.03 -8.24
CA GLU A 315 -10.03 -4.84 -7.24
C GLU A 315 -9.21 -4.92 -5.94
N ARG A 316 -7.90 -5.16 -6.02
CA ARG A 316 -7.02 -5.16 -4.84
C ARG A 316 -6.98 -3.84 -4.06
N ILE A 317 -7.28 -2.70 -4.71
CA ILE A 317 -7.39 -1.42 -4.00
C ILE A 317 -8.66 -1.41 -3.13
N TYR A 318 -9.77 -1.89 -3.66
CA TYR A 318 -11.02 -2.02 -2.91
C TYR A 318 -10.91 -3.07 -1.80
N ASP A 319 -10.34 -4.24 -2.10
CA ASP A 319 -10.12 -5.31 -1.12
C ASP A 319 -9.42 -4.79 0.14
N LYS A 320 -8.34 -4.02 -0.04
CA LYS A 320 -7.61 -3.44 1.10
C LYS A 320 -8.43 -2.46 1.95
N ILE A 321 -9.42 -1.77 1.37
CA ILE A 321 -10.27 -0.86 2.13
C ILE A 321 -11.20 -1.64 3.05
N PHE A 322 -11.73 -2.76 2.58
CA PHE A 322 -12.67 -3.57 3.35
C PHE A 322 -11.97 -4.54 4.30
N LEU A 323 -10.81 -5.09 3.94
CA LEU A 323 -9.92 -5.81 4.86
C LEU A 323 -9.57 -4.93 6.07
N ASP A 324 -9.16 -3.67 5.82
CA ASP A 324 -8.89 -2.67 6.87
C ASP A 324 -10.14 -2.34 7.72
N LEU A 325 -11.32 -2.22 7.11
CA LEU A 325 -12.58 -1.97 7.80
C LEU A 325 -12.95 -3.11 8.77
N PHE A 326 -12.78 -4.35 8.30
CA PHE A 326 -13.21 -5.53 9.04
C PHE A 326 -12.16 -6.07 9.99
N ASP A 327 -10.93 -5.56 9.94
CA ASP A 327 -9.75 -6.11 10.64
C ASP A 327 -9.61 -7.62 10.36
N ILE A 328 -9.91 -7.95 9.11
CA ILE A 328 -9.58 -9.20 8.45
C ILE A 328 -8.39 -8.76 7.60
#